data_AF-A0A5W0WJW8-F1
#
_entry.id   AF-A0A5W0WJW8-F1
#
_cell.length_a   1.000
_cell.length_b   1.000
_cell.length_c   1.000
_cell.angle_alpha   90.00
_cell.angle_beta   90.00
_cell.angle_gamma   90.00
#
_symmetry.space_group_name_H-M   'P 1'
#
loop_
_entity.id
_entity.type
_entity.pdbx_description
1 polymer ?
#
loop_
_entity_poly.entity_id
_entity_poly.type
_entity_poly.pdbx_seq_one_letter_code
_entity_poly.pdbx_strand_id
1 'polypeptide(L)'
;FFDGNKIFLEDVNGCTICLSCGAASENTDPMVIIEVKKNGKTVMDKVDSERFWNVCRMLKLMSKHNIQQPDSLITEDGFLNLRGVNLAHKDFQGEDLSEIDASDADFRETNLSNVNLVGANLCCANLHAVNLMGSNMTKANLTHANLTCANMSGVNLTAAILFGSDLTDTKLNGAKLDKIALTLAKALTGADLTGSQHTPTPLPDYNDRTLFPHPIF
;
A
#
# COMPACT_ATOMS: atom_id res chain seq x y z
N PHE A 1 -8.16 -1.04 16.36
CA PHE A 1 -9.51 -0.50 16.63
C PHE A 1 -10.63 -1.49 16.37
N PHE A 2 -10.36 -2.80 16.47
CA PHE A 2 -11.42 -3.80 16.48
C PHE A 2 -11.80 -4.07 17.95
N ASP A 3 -13.10 -4.25 18.21
CA ASP A 3 -13.71 -4.52 19.52
C ASP A 3 -13.84 -3.33 20.50
N GLY A 4 -14.89 -2.50 20.32
CA GLY A 4 -15.46 -1.64 21.38
C GLY A 4 -14.62 -0.45 21.89
N ASN A 5 -13.39 -0.27 21.43
CA ASN A 5 -12.49 0.78 21.88
C ASN A 5 -12.91 2.18 21.39
N LYS A 6 -12.89 3.17 22.31
CA LYS A 6 -13.21 4.59 22.05
C LYS A 6 -11.94 5.43 22.06
N ILE A 7 -11.78 6.34 21.10
CA ILE A 7 -10.76 7.40 21.14
C ILE A 7 -11.41 8.66 21.65
N PHE A 8 -10.81 9.30 22.65
CA PHE A 8 -11.20 10.63 23.06
C PHE A 8 -10.16 11.63 22.53
N LEU A 9 -10.62 12.65 21.81
CA LEU A 9 -9.75 13.74 21.41
C LEU A 9 -9.69 14.76 22.57
N GLU A 10 -8.52 15.37 22.73
CA GLU A 10 -8.31 16.46 23.70
C GLU A 10 -9.28 17.61 23.43
N ASP A 11 -9.62 18.37 24.48
CA ASP A 11 -10.68 19.37 24.48
C ASP A 11 -10.61 20.31 23.26
N VAL A 12 -11.51 20.10 22.30
CA VAL A 12 -11.62 20.93 21.10
C VAL A 12 -12.68 22.00 21.35
N ASN A 13 -12.24 23.17 21.82
CA ASN A 13 -13.11 24.33 22.07
C ASN A 13 -14.24 24.08 23.09
N GLY A 14 -13.96 23.38 24.19
CA GLY A 14 -14.93 23.01 25.22
C GLY A 14 -15.80 21.81 24.84
N CYS A 15 -15.34 20.98 23.90
CA CYS A 15 -16.03 19.79 23.42
C CYS A 15 -15.26 18.52 23.82
N THR A 16 -15.98 17.52 24.30
CA THR A 16 -15.47 16.14 24.36
C THR A 16 -15.84 15.46 23.05
N ILE A 17 -14.84 15.01 22.27
CA ILE A 17 -15.06 14.25 21.04
C ILE A 17 -14.68 12.79 21.29
N CYS A 18 -15.59 11.88 20.99
CA CYS A 18 -15.40 10.43 21.08
C CYS A 18 -15.55 9.81 19.69
N LEU A 19 -14.54 9.06 19.25
CA LEU A 19 -14.57 8.24 18.04
C LEU A 19 -14.75 6.78 18.44
N SER A 20 -15.67 6.09 17.78
CA SER A 20 -15.91 4.66 18.00
C SER A 20 -16.26 3.93 16.72
N CYS A 21 -15.96 2.65 16.64
CA CYS A 21 -16.41 1.82 15.53
C CYS A 21 -17.88 1.45 15.76
N GLY A 22 -18.75 1.76 14.82
CA GLY A 22 -20.12 1.25 14.81
C GLY A 22 -20.11 -0.25 14.55
N ALA A 23 -20.99 -1.01 15.21
CA ALA A 23 -21.15 -2.42 14.90
C ALA A 23 -21.51 -2.57 13.42
N ALA A 24 -20.73 -3.35 12.67
CA ALA A 24 -21.12 -3.76 11.33
C ALA A 24 -22.40 -4.59 11.46
N SER A 25 -23.51 -4.09 10.93
CA SER A 25 -24.66 -4.96 10.65
C SER A 25 -24.38 -5.74 9.36
N GLU A 26 -24.98 -6.92 9.17
CA GLU A 26 -24.67 -7.86 8.08
C GLU A 26 -24.78 -7.28 6.65
N ASN A 27 -25.23 -6.03 6.47
CA ASN A 27 -25.35 -5.35 5.18
C ASN A 27 -24.97 -3.85 5.21
N THR A 28 -24.14 -3.41 6.15
CA THR A 28 -23.67 -2.01 6.20
C THR A 28 -22.16 -1.95 6.32
N ASP A 29 -21.53 -1.12 5.47
CA ASP A 29 -20.12 -0.81 5.57
C ASP A 29 -19.78 -0.35 7.00
N PRO A 30 -18.64 -0.78 7.56
CA PRO A 30 -18.24 -0.35 8.88
C PRO A 30 -18.11 1.18 8.91
N MET A 31 -18.69 1.81 9.93
CA MET A 31 -18.72 3.26 10.10
C MET A 31 -17.95 3.69 11.34
N VAL A 32 -17.28 4.83 11.28
CA VAL A 32 -16.79 5.53 12.47
C VAL A 32 -17.88 6.47 12.95
N ILE A 33 -18.31 6.26 14.19
CA ILE A 33 -19.27 7.12 14.89
C ILE A 33 -18.46 8.21 15.60
N ILE A 34 -18.77 9.46 15.26
CA ILE A 34 -18.21 10.65 15.89
C ILE A 34 -19.26 11.22 16.83
N GLU A 35 -19.00 11.14 18.13
CA GLU A 35 -19.85 11.72 19.16
C GLU A 35 -19.20 12.97 19.73
N VAL A 36 -19.86 14.12 19.62
CA VAL A 36 -19.38 15.41 20.14
C VAL A 36 -20.30 15.87 21.27
N LYS A 37 -19.73 16.10 22.45
CA LYS A 37 -20.44 16.55 23.66
C LYS A 37 -19.99 17.93 24.11
N LYS A 38 -20.94 18.85 24.32
CA LYS A 38 -20.69 20.20 24.88
C LYS A 38 -21.91 20.72 25.63
N ASN A 39 -21.70 21.22 26.85
CA ASN A 39 -22.75 21.81 27.70
C ASN A 39 -24.01 20.93 27.85
N GLY A 40 -23.80 19.62 28.02
CA GLY A 40 -24.90 18.64 28.16
C GLY A 40 -25.62 18.27 26.85
N LYS A 41 -25.24 18.86 25.71
CA LYS A 41 -25.73 18.46 24.38
C LYS A 41 -24.79 17.46 23.74
N THR A 42 -25.36 16.48 23.04
CA THR A 42 -24.62 15.47 22.27
C THR A 42 -25.07 15.52 20.81
N VAL A 43 -24.10 15.61 19.90
CA VAL A 43 -24.31 15.46 18.45
C VAL A 43 -23.56 14.21 18.01
N MET A 44 -24.18 13.42 17.13
CA MET A 44 -23.57 12.22 16.56
C MET A 44 -23.63 12.28 15.04
N ASP A 45 -22.52 11.91 14.40
CA ASP A 45 -22.45 11.71 12.95
C ASP A 45 -21.69 10.42 12.62
N LYS A 46 -21.82 9.95 11.38
CA LYS A 46 -21.20 8.72 10.88
C LYS A 46 -20.37 9.02 9.64
N VAL A 47 -19.14 8.52 9.63
CA VAL A 47 -18.26 8.56 8.46
C VAL A 47 -17.84 7.15 8.08
N ASP A 48 -17.59 6.95 6.79
CA ASP A 48 -17.06 5.69 6.28
C ASP A 48 -15.74 5.34 7.01
N SER A 49 -15.68 4.13 7.59
CA SER A 49 -14.55 3.78 8.45
C SER A 49 -13.27 3.56 7.67
N GLU A 50 -13.35 3.01 6.46
CA GLU A 50 -12.18 2.72 5.65
C GLU A 50 -11.47 4.02 5.24
N ARG A 51 -12.22 4.97 4.66
CA ARG A 51 -11.71 6.30 4.32
C ARG A 51 -11.16 7.02 5.55
N PHE A 52 -11.85 6.97 6.68
CA PHE A 52 -11.38 7.60 7.91
C PHE A 52 -10.01 7.04 8.34
N TRP A 53 -9.88 5.71 8.37
CA TRP A 53 -8.63 5.07 8.78
C TRP A 53 -7.51 5.27 7.77
N ASN A 54 -7.82 5.31 6.48
CA ASN A 54 -6.85 5.59 5.43
C ASN A 54 -6.29 7.02 5.54
N VAL A 55 -7.14 8.00 5.84
CA VAL A 55 -6.69 9.37 6.16
C VAL A 55 -5.77 9.38 7.39
N CYS A 56 -6.15 8.72 8.48
CA CYS A 56 -5.29 8.63 9.67
C CYS A 56 -3.95 7.93 9.39
N ARG A 57 -3.97 6.85 8.61
CA ARG A 57 -2.78 6.08 8.23
C ARG A 57 -1.84 6.93 7.37
N MET A 58 -2.39 7.67 6.40
CA MET A 58 -1.62 8.61 5.59
C MET A 58 -0.99 9.72 6.42
N LEU A 59 -1.75 10.39 7.30
CA LEU A 59 -1.23 11.47 8.15
C LEU A 59 -0.09 10.98 9.06
N LYS A 60 -0.23 9.77 9.63
CA LYS A 60 0.82 9.14 10.42
C LYS A 60 2.07 8.87 9.56
N LEU A 61 1.89 8.33 8.37
CA LEU A 61 2.98 8.03 7.44
C LEU A 61 3.74 9.31 7.04
N MET A 62 3.00 10.35 6.65
CA MET A 62 3.57 11.65 6.27
C MET A 62 4.37 12.29 7.40
N SER A 63 3.79 12.30 8.61
CA SER A 63 4.45 12.85 9.80
C SER A 63 5.72 12.08 10.14
N LYS A 64 5.65 10.74 10.17
CA LYS A 64 6.78 9.87 10.52
C LYS A 64 7.94 10.00 9.53
N HIS A 65 7.64 10.13 8.24
CA HIS A 65 8.64 10.07 7.17
C HIS A 65 8.93 11.41 6.50
N ASN A 66 8.41 12.50 7.06
CA ASN A 66 8.53 13.86 6.51
C ASN A 66 8.21 13.91 5.01
N ILE A 67 7.04 13.37 4.66
CA ILE A 67 6.52 13.38 3.29
C ILE A 67 5.79 14.71 3.09
N GLN A 68 6.15 15.44 2.05
CA GLN A 68 5.44 16.67 1.69
C GLN A 68 4.02 16.33 1.22
N GLN A 69 3.07 17.23 1.51
CA GLN A 69 1.66 16.98 1.28
C GLN A 69 1.39 16.58 -0.18
N PRO A 70 0.88 15.36 -0.45
CA PRO A 70 0.37 15.00 -1.77
C PRO A 70 -0.89 15.83 -2.07
N ASP A 71 -1.23 15.99 -3.35
CA ASP A 71 -2.39 16.78 -3.79
C ASP A 71 -3.71 16.34 -3.10
N SER A 72 -3.81 15.06 -2.75
CA SER A 72 -4.85 14.50 -1.88
C SER A 72 -4.27 13.38 -1.01
N LEU A 73 -4.80 13.20 0.20
CA LEU A 73 -4.37 12.12 1.12
C LEU A 73 -4.84 10.73 0.68
N ILE A 74 -5.99 10.69 0.01
CA ILE A 74 -6.59 9.46 -0.52
C ILE A 74 -7.03 9.66 -1.97
N THR A 75 -7.11 8.57 -2.73
CA THR A 75 -7.64 8.57 -4.10
C THR A 75 -9.16 8.69 -4.09
N GLU A 76 -9.74 8.86 -5.27
CA GLU A 76 -11.19 8.88 -5.50
C GLU A 76 -11.86 7.58 -4.99
N ASP A 77 -11.14 6.47 -5.14
CA ASP A 77 -11.54 5.12 -4.73
C ASP A 77 -11.26 4.84 -3.24
N GLY A 78 -10.64 5.77 -2.50
CA GLY A 78 -10.43 5.68 -1.06
C GLY A 78 -9.09 5.10 -0.61
N PHE A 79 -8.19 4.76 -1.54
CA PHE A 79 -6.84 4.25 -1.24
C PHE A 79 -5.91 5.36 -0.78
N LEU A 80 -4.84 5.03 -0.05
CA LEU A 80 -3.78 5.98 0.29
C LEU A 80 -3.14 6.52 -1.00
N ASN A 81 -2.95 7.83 -1.11
CA ASN A 81 -2.42 8.46 -2.31
C ASN A 81 -0.99 9.02 -2.11
N LEU A 82 -0.02 8.40 -2.76
CA LEU A 82 1.37 8.86 -2.92
C LEU A 82 1.76 8.96 -4.41
N ARG A 83 0.79 9.15 -5.31
CA ARG A 83 1.03 9.28 -6.75
C ARG A 83 2.05 10.39 -7.03
N GLY A 84 3.11 10.07 -7.78
CA GLY A 84 4.16 11.01 -8.18
C GLY A 84 5.01 11.58 -7.04
N VAL A 85 4.86 11.10 -5.80
CA VAL A 85 5.57 11.66 -4.64
C VAL A 85 7.04 11.25 -4.66
N ASN A 86 7.93 12.19 -4.34
CA ASN A 86 9.34 11.88 -4.11
C ASN A 86 9.55 11.28 -2.72
N LEU A 87 9.90 9.99 -2.70
CA LEU A 87 10.13 9.17 -1.51
C LEU A 87 11.55 8.60 -1.49
N ALA A 88 12.44 9.10 -2.34
CA ALA A 88 13.80 8.60 -2.51
C ALA A 88 14.61 8.72 -1.20
N HIS A 89 15.48 7.74 -0.97
CA HIS A 89 16.39 7.67 0.18
C HIS A 89 15.70 7.61 1.57
N LYS A 90 14.39 7.39 1.64
CA LYS A 90 13.65 7.27 2.91
C LYS A 90 13.74 5.85 3.48
N ASP A 91 13.35 5.69 4.75
CA ASP A 91 13.30 4.40 5.42
C ASP A 91 11.87 4.08 5.87
N PHE A 92 11.20 3.19 5.15
CA PHE A 92 9.87 2.69 5.48
C PHE A 92 9.90 1.26 6.03
N GLN A 93 11.04 0.78 6.54
CA GLN A 93 11.15 -0.60 7.01
C GLN A 93 9.99 -1.00 7.94
N GLY A 94 9.33 -2.10 7.58
CA GLY A 94 8.23 -2.68 8.36
C GLY A 94 6.92 -1.88 8.35
N GLU A 95 6.78 -0.85 7.50
CA GLU A 95 5.52 -0.12 7.35
C GLU A 95 4.43 -0.96 6.68
N ASP A 96 3.19 -0.53 6.92
CA ASP A 96 2.01 -1.04 6.20
C ASP A 96 1.59 -0.05 5.11
N LEU A 97 2.00 -0.37 3.88
CA LEU A 97 1.68 0.35 2.64
C LEU A 97 0.74 -0.48 1.75
N SER A 98 -0.04 -1.39 2.35
CA SER A 98 -1.04 -2.17 1.61
C SER A 98 -2.02 -1.27 0.85
N GLU A 99 -2.33 -1.69 -0.38
CA GLU A 99 -3.29 -1.05 -1.29
C GLU A 99 -3.00 0.41 -1.61
N ILE A 100 -1.81 0.91 -1.27
CA ILE A 100 -1.41 2.29 -1.58
C ILE A 100 -1.39 2.51 -3.08
N ASP A 101 -1.83 3.68 -3.52
CA ASP A 101 -1.54 4.16 -4.85
C ASP A 101 -0.29 5.05 -4.81
N ALA A 102 0.83 4.50 -5.27
CA ALA A 102 2.09 5.20 -5.43
C ALA A 102 2.56 5.11 -6.89
N SER A 103 1.62 5.20 -7.84
CA SER A 103 1.98 5.28 -9.27
C SER A 103 2.90 6.48 -9.51
N ASP A 104 3.87 6.33 -10.40
CA ASP A 104 4.84 7.38 -10.77
C ASP A 104 5.71 7.91 -9.61
N ALA A 105 5.65 7.31 -8.41
CA ALA A 105 6.44 7.75 -7.25
C ALA A 105 7.94 7.43 -7.44
N ASP A 106 8.82 8.25 -6.85
CA ASP A 106 10.27 7.99 -6.80
C ASP A 106 10.64 7.33 -5.46
N PHE A 107 10.91 6.03 -5.49
CA PHE A 107 11.38 5.20 -4.37
C PHE A 107 12.85 4.79 -4.51
N ARG A 108 13.61 5.49 -5.35
CA ARG A 108 15.00 5.12 -5.60
C ARG A 108 15.82 5.17 -4.31
N GLU A 109 16.60 4.11 -4.11
CA GLU A 109 17.46 3.92 -2.94
C GLU A 109 16.70 3.97 -1.59
N THR A 110 15.38 3.75 -1.61
CA THR A 110 14.55 3.70 -0.40
C THR A 110 14.67 2.33 0.28
N ASN A 111 14.62 2.31 1.61
CA ASN A 111 14.49 1.07 2.37
C ASN A 111 13.02 0.69 2.54
N LEU A 112 12.56 -0.28 1.76
CA LEU A 112 11.24 -0.92 1.83
C LEU A 112 11.34 -2.38 2.35
N SER A 113 12.39 -2.71 3.12
CA SER A 113 12.54 -4.08 3.63
C SER A 113 11.43 -4.43 4.62
N ASN A 114 10.94 -5.67 4.53
CA ASN A 114 9.84 -6.19 5.36
C ASN A 114 8.55 -5.36 5.34
N VAL A 115 8.32 -4.53 4.31
CA VAL A 115 7.11 -3.72 4.15
C VAL A 115 5.95 -4.58 3.63
N ASN A 116 4.74 -4.28 4.09
CA ASN A 116 3.52 -4.80 3.50
C ASN A 116 3.07 -3.90 2.32
N LEU A 117 3.12 -4.42 1.10
CA LEU A 117 2.73 -3.78 -0.16
C LEU A 117 1.66 -4.61 -0.89
N VAL A 118 0.87 -5.40 -0.14
CA VAL A 118 -0.20 -6.22 -0.74
C VAL A 118 -1.15 -5.33 -1.52
N GLY A 119 -1.37 -5.65 -2.78
CA GLY A 119 -2.26 -4.89 -3.67
C GLY A 119 -1.82 -3.46 -3.97
N ALA A 120 -0.59 -3.05 -3.63
CA ALA A 120 -0.10 -1.70 -3.91
C ALA A 120 -0.03 -1.43 -5.43
N ASN A 121 -0.41 -0.23 -5.84
CA ASN A 121 -0.16 0.27 -7.19
C ASN A 121 1.17 1.02 -7.23
N LEU A 122 2.14 0.44 -7.93
CA LEU A 122 3.48 0.96 -8.19
C LEU A 122 3.71 1.12 -9.71
N CYS A 123 2.62 1.31 -10.47
CA CYS A 123 2.70 1.52 -11.91
C CYS A 123 3.62 2.71 -12.23
N CYS A 124 4.54 2.53 -13.17
CA CYS A 124 5.53 3.54 -13.57
C CYS A 124 6.46 4.04 -12.45
N ALA A 125 6.44 3.45 -11.25
CA ALA A 125 7.26 3.91 -10.14
C ALA A 125 8.76 3.69 -10.41
N ASN A 126 9.58 4.63 -9.93
CA ASN A 126 11.03 4.48 -9.95
C ASN A 126 11.50 3.77 -8.67
N LEU A 127 11.79 2.47 -8.79
CA LEU A 127 12.27 1.61 -7.72
C LEU A 127 13.77 1.24 -7.90
N HIS A 128 14.53 2.09 -8.61
CA HIS A 128 15.95 1.85 -8.85
C HIS A 128 16.72 1.69 -7.54
N ALA A 129 17.51 0.62 -7.43
CA ALA A 129 18.31 0.31 -6.24
C ALA A 129 17.53 0.29 -4.91
N VAL A 130 16.20 0.08 -4.96
CA VAL A 130 15.36 -0.02 -3.75
C VAL A 130 15.69 -1.30 -2.98
N ASN A 131 15.58 -1.25 -1.65
CA ASN A 131 15.68 -2.45 -0.82
C ASN A 131 14.28 -2.96 -0.46
N LEU A 132 13.82 -4.03 -1.12
CA LEU A 132 12.53 -4.70 -0.91
C LEU A 132 12.67 -6.07 -0.22
N MET A 133 13.84 -6.35 0.39
CA MET A 133 14.13 -7.63 1.03
C MET A 133 12.99 -8.06 1.98
N GLY A 134 12.47 -9.28 1.77
CA GLY A 134 11.43 -9.88 2.61
C GLY A 134 10.07 -9.16 2.60
N SER A 135 9.86 -8.16 1.74
CA SER A 135 8.58 -7.46 1.62
C SER A 135 7.48 -8.37 1.06
N ASN A 136 6.24 -8.04 1.38
CA ASN A 136 5.07 -8.71 0.83
C ASN A 136 4.43 -7.85 -0.25
N MET A 137 4.61 -8.22 -1.52
CA MET A 137 4.07 -7.53 -2.69
C MET A 137 3.02 -8.40 -3.40
N THR A 138 2.33 -9.26 -2.66
CA THR A 138 1.25 -10.10 -3.23
C THR A 138 0.24 -9.22 -3.93
N LYS A 139 -0.09 -9.53 -5.20
CA LYS A 139 -1.04 -8.77 -6.04
C LYS A 139 -0.63 -7.30 -6.31
N ALA A 140 0.61 -6.90 -6.06
CA ALA A 140 1.06 -5.55 -6.39
C ALA A 140 1.08 -5.33 -7.91
N ASN A 141 0.74 -4.11 -8.35
CA ASN A 141 0.88 -3.69 -9.75
C ASN A 141 2.22 -2.97 -9.93
N LEU A 142 3.16 -3.61 -10.65
CA LEU A 142 4.48 -3.06 -11.00
C LEU A 142 4.59 -2.76 -12.50
N THR A 143 3.46 -2.57 -13.18
CA THR A 143 3.43 -2.27 -14.62
C THR A 143 4.35 -1.10 -14.94
N HIS A 144 5.26 -1.29 -15.89
CA HIS A 144 6.26 -0.29 -16.30
C HIS A 144 7.18 0.25 -15.18
N ALA A 145 7.23 -0.38 -14.00
CA ALA A 145 8.11 0.05 -12.92
C ALA A 145 9.59 -0.21 -13.25
N ASN A 146 10.47 0.68 -12.77
CA ASN A 146 11.92 0.51 -12.87
C ASN A 146 12.47 -0.15 -11.60
N LEU A 147 12.75 -1.46 -11.65
CA LEU A 147 13.32 -2.25 -10.54
C LEU A 147 14.82 -2.52 -10.71
N THR A 148 15.49 -1.77 -11.60
CA THR A 148 16.90 -2.01 -11.89
C THR A 148 17.77 -1.89 -10.64
N CYS A 149 18.70 -2.83 -10.46
CA CYS A 149 19.58 -2.94 -9.28
C CYS A 149 18.85 -3.13 -7.94
N ALA A 150 17.53 -3.38 -7.93
CA ALA A 150 16.79 -3.54 -6.68
C ALA A 150 17.19 -4.83 -5.93
N ASN A 151 17.15 -4.75 -4.60
CA ASN A 151 17.30 -5.91 -3.75
C ASN A 151 15.92 -6.46 -3.37
N MET A 152 15.47 -7.53 -4.03
CA MET A 152 14.20 -8.20 -3.79
C MET A 152 14.39 -9.63 -3.23
N SER A 153 15.51 -9.90 -2.54
CA SER A 153 15.74 -11.22 -1.94
C SER A 153 14.60 -11.62 -1.00
N GLY A 154 14.05 -12.81 -1.18
CA GLY A 154 12.96 -13.34 -0.35
C GLY A 154 11.63 -12.59 -0.46
N VAL A 155 11.46 -11.69 -1.44
CA VAL A 155 10.19 -10.99 -1.66
C VAL A 155 9.05 -11.96 -1.96
N ASN A 156 7.84 -11.65 -1.53
CA ASN A 156 6.66 -12.34 -2.01
C ASN A 156 5.97 -11.54 -3.12
N LEU A 157 6.10 -11.99 -4.37
CA LEU A 157 5.48 -11.39 -5.55
C LEU A 157 4.28 -12.22 -6.05
N THR A 158 3.69 -13.06 -5.21
CA THR A 158 2.57 -13.94 -5.62
C THR A 158 1.47 -13.13 -6.31
N ALA A 159 1.11 -13.51 -7.53
CA ALA A 159 0.10 -12.85 -8.35
C ALA A 159 0.37 -11.36 -8.66
N ALA A 160 1.59 -10.84 -8.50
CA ALA A 160 1.90 -9.48 -8.90
C ALA A 160 1.94 -9.32 -10.44
N ILE A 161 1.81 -8.07 -10.91
CA ILE A 161 1.82 -7.72 -12.33
C ILE A 161 3.14 -7.05 -12.67
N LEU A 162 3.89 -7.62 -13.61
CA LEU A 162 5.22 -7.14 -14.00
C LEU A 162 5.28 -6.65 -15.45
N PHE A 163 4.14 -6.40 -16.10
CA PHE A 163 4.08 -6.03 -17.51
C PHE A 163 4.96 -4.81 -17.80
N GLY A 164 5.94 -4.98 -18.68
CA GLY A 164 6.85 -3.91 -19.08
C GLY A 164 7.80 -3.38 -17.98
N SER A 165 7.87 -4.04 -16.81
CA SER A 165 8.80 -3.67 -15.74
C SER A 165 10.25 -4.03 -16.08
N ASP A 166 11.21 -3.26 -15.58
CA ASP A 166 12.65 -3.46 -15.83
C ASP A 166 13.33 -4.05 -14.60
N LEU A 167 13.72 -5.33 -14.65
CA LEU A 167 14.37 -6.06 -13.57
C LEU A 167 15.87 -6.31 -13.85
N THR A 168 16.51 -5.42 -14.62
CA THR A 168 17.95 -5.55 -14.91
C THR A 168 18.77 -5.49 -13.62
N ASP A 169 19.66 -6.46 -13.41
CA ASP A 169 20.50 -6.60 -12.22
C ASP A 169 19.74 -6.66 -10.88
N THR A 170 18.45 -7.07 -10.90
CA THR A 170 17.64 -7.24 -9.69
C THR A 170 17.98 -8.55 -8.96
N LYS A 171 18.07 -8.52 -7.63
CA LYS A 171 18.22 -9.72 -6.80
C LYS A 171 16.86 -10.31 -6.45
N LEU A 172 16.53 -11.48 -6.97
CA LEU A 172 15.28 -12.22 -6.71
C LEU A 172 15.54 -13.56 -6.01
N ASN A 173 16.72 -13.73 -5.41
CA ASN A 173 17.08 -14.99 -4.76
C ASN A 173 16.10 -15.31 -3.62
N GLY A 174 15.53 -16.51 -3.63
CA GLY A 174 14.51 -16.92 -2.67
C GLY A 174 13.13 -16.26 -2.82
N ALA A 175 12.89 -15.46 -3.87
CA ALA A 175 11.59 -14.81 -4.09
C ALA A 175 10.48 -15.82 -4.36
N LYS A 176 9.24 -15.50 -3.98
CA LYS A 176 8.03 -16.27 -4.36
C LYS A 176 7.41 -15.65 -5.59
N LEU A 177 7.34 -16.42 -6.67
CA LEU A 177 6.93 -15.98 -8.01
C LEU A 177 5.67 -16.72 -8.50
N ASP A 178 4.89 -17.29 -7.59
CA ASP A 178 3.64 -17.99 -7.93
C ASP A 178 2.71 -17.04 -8.70
N LYS A 179 2.05 -17.55 -9.75
CA LYS A 179 1.04 -16.80 -10.52
C LYS A 179 1.57 -15.50 -11.18
N ILE A 180 2.86 -15.45 -11.48
CA ILE A 180 3.50 -14.33 -12.17
C ILE A 180 3.79 -14.68 -13.63
N ALA A 181 3.53 -13.73 -14.53
CA ALA A 181 3.95 -13.81 -15.92
C ALA A 181 5.30 -13.08 -16.12
N LEU A 182 6.39 -13.66 -15.61
CA LEU A 182 7.72 -13.02 -15.64
C LEU A 182 8.20 -12.71 -17.07
N THR A 183 7.74 -13.47 -18.06
CA THR A 183 7.99 -13.25 -19.50
C THR A 183 7.42 -11.93 -20.03
N LEU A 184 6.52 -11.27 -19.29
CA LEU A 184 5.97 -9.96 -19.64
C LEU A 184 6.81 -8.80 -19.10
N ALA A 185 7.86 -9.06 -18.33
CA ALA A 185 8.83 -8.04 -17.95
C ALA A 185 9.58 -7.54 -19.20
N LYS A 186 9.95 -6.25 -19.20
CA LYS A 186 10.72 -5.61 -20.27
C LYS A 186 12.15 -6.15 -20.32
N ALA A 187 12.78 -6.35 -19.17
CA ALA A 187 14.16 -6.82 -19.09
C ALA A 187 14.41 -7.60 -17.79
N LEU A 188 15.26 -8.63 -17.88
CA LEU A 188 15.68 -9.51 -16.79
C LEU A 188 17.21 -9.77 -16.83
N THR A 189 17.95 -9.00 -17.65
CA THR A 189 19.39 -9.20 -17.81
C THR A 189 20.09 -9.05 -16.47
N GLY A 190 20.90 -10.03 -16.08
CA GLY A 190 21.62 -10.01 -14.79
C GLY A 190 20.76 -10.29 -13.55
N ALA A 191 19.45 -10.54 -13.70
CA ALA A 191 18.60 -10.86 -12.56
C ALA A 191 18.99 -12.20 -11.92
N ASP A 192 19.14 -12.21 -10.58
CA ASP A 192 19.48 -13.40 -9.81
C ASP A 192 18.21 -14.10 -9.31
N LEU A 193 17.81 -15.19 -9.96
CA LEU A 193 16.64 -16.01 -9.59
C LEU A 193 17.00 -17.23 -8.73
N THR A 194 18.20 -17.29 -8.17
CA THR A 194 18.65 -18.48 -7.42
C THR A 194 17.72 -18.81 -6.25
N GLY A 195 17.23 -20.05 -6.21
CA GLY A 195 16.33 -20.49 -5.14
C GLY A 195 14.94 -19.83 -5.13
N SER A 196 14.55 -19.10 -6.18
CA SER A 196 13.18 -18.59 -6.30
C SER A 196 12.16 -19.74 -6.31
N GLN A 197 11.03 -19.54 -5.66
CA GLN A 197 9.92 -20.49 -5.59
C GLN A 197 8.89 -20.16 -6.66
N HIS A 198 8.48 -21.16 -7.45
CA HIS A 198 7.42 -21.02 -8.42
C HIS A 198 6.66 -22.35 -8.54
N THR A 199 5.36 -22.30 -8.28
CA THR A 199 4.40 -23.39 -8.50
C THR A 199 3.65 -23.13 -9.81
N PRO A 200 3.69 -24.07 -10.78
CA PRO A 200 2.90 -23.95 -12.00
C PRO A 200 1.41 -23.87 -11.67
N THR A 201 0.85 -22.67 -11.79
CA THR A 201 -0.56 -22.39 -11.55
C THR A 201 -1.06 -21.43 -12.63
N PRO A 202 -2.36 -21.49 -12.99
CA PRO A 202 -2.92 -20.54 -13.95
C PRO A 202 -2.68 -19.10 -13.48
N LEU A 203 -2.35 -18.23 -14.44
CA LEU A 203 -2.30 -16.80 -14.19
C LEU A 203 -3.69 -16.34 -13.69
N PRO A 204 -3.72 -15.38 -12.74
CA PRO A 204 -4.97 -14.84 -12.25
C PRO A 204 -5.63 -14.02 -13.38
N ASP A 205 -6.95 -13.86 -13.32
CA ASP A 205 -7.60 -12.82 -14.12
C ASP A 205 -7.16 -11.47 -13.55
N TYR A 206 -6.28 -10.79 -14.28
CA TYR A 206 -5.77 -9.49 -13.88
C TYR A 206 -6.89 -8.44 -13.84
N ASN A 207 -8.01 -8.62 -14.54
CA ASN A 207 -9.15 -7.69 -14.47
C ASN A 207 -10.08 -7.93 -13.26
N ASP A 208 -9.82 -8.95 -12.45
CA ASP A 208 -10.60 -9.24 -11.26
C ASP A 208 -10.32 -8.20 -10.17
N ARG A 209 -11.24 -7.23 -10.01
CA ARG A 209 -11.14 -6.17 -9.01
C ARG A 209 -11.19 -6.65 -7.56
N THR A 210 -11.64 -7.89 -7.33
CA THR A 210 -11.56 -8.50 -5.98
C THR A 210 -10.13 -8.99 -5.68
N LEU A 211 -9.32 -9.18 -6.72
CA LEU A 211 -7.91 -9.56 -6.61
C LEU A 211 -6.97 -8.37 -6.75
N PHE A 212 -7.30 -7.42 -7.63
CA PHE A 212 -6.50 -6.24 -7.95
C PHE A 212 -7.34 -4.98 -7.75
N PRO A 213 -7.18 -4.28 -6.60
CA PRO A 213 -8.03 -3.14 -6.26
C PRO A 213 -7.82 -1.93 -7.18
N HIS A 214 -6.65 -1.83 -7.83
CA HIS A 214 -6.31 -0.74 -8.75
C HIS A 214 -6.50 -1.16 -10.22
N PRO A 215 -7.05 -0.28 -11.08
CA PRO A 215 -7.09 -0.51 -12.52
C PRO A 215 -5.69 -0.73 -13.10
N ILE A 216 -5.56 -1.66 -14.04
CA ILE A 216 -4.27 -2.03 -14.66
C ILE A 216 -4.08 -1.35 -16.02
N PHE A 217 -5.14 -0.69 -16.53
CA PHE A 217 -5.18 0.03 -17.81
C PHE A 217 -6.03 1.29 -17.71
#